data_AF-A0A350NL32-F1
#
_entry.id   AF-A0A350NL32-F1
#
_cell.length_a   1.000
_cell.length_b   1.000
_cell.length_c   1.000
_cell.angle_alpha   90.00
_cell.angle_beta   90.00
_cell.angle_gamma   90.00
#
_symmetry.space_group_name_H-M   'P 1'
#
loop_
_entity.id
_entity.type
_entity.pdbx_description
1 polymer ?
#
loop_
_entity_poly.entity_id
_entity_poly.type
_entity_poly.pdbx_seq_one_letter_code
_entity_poly.pdbx_strand_id
1 'polypeptide(L)'
;MHITKSMLVIRDQALKKKREKWRWGWAMVACISIGALSLWVAIEQMFGAVAAIESALTPFYGPALAVGITASSAGLIVATWYKKAKDEYDRLRLWMMARVGARVCECAGSGCNCREEFLKECKEKYDLNLYYYK
;
A
#
# COMPACT_ATOMS: atom_id res chain seq x y z
N MET A 1 6.04 30.92 11.26
CA MET A 1 5.73 29.54 11.66
C MET A 1 7.03 28.72 11.69
N HIS A 2 7.61 28.47 12.85
CA HIS A 2 8.85 27.67 12.97
C HIS A 2 8.50 26.24 13.39
N ILE A 3 8.03 25.42 12.43
CA ILE A 3 7.98 23.97 12.62
C ILE A 3 9.42 23.46 12.55
N THR A 4 9.80 22.55 13.43
CA THR A 4 11.14 21.97 13.43
C THR A 4 11.42 21.29 12.10
N LYS A 5 12.56 21.60 11.45
CA LYS A 5 12.95 21.02 10.15
C LYS A 5 12.91 19.48 10.15
N SER A 6 13.24 18.86 11.28
CA SER A 6 13.19 17.41 11.47
C SER A 6 11.77 16.83 11.30
N MET A 7 10.73 17.53 11.74
CA MET A 7 9.34 17.08 11.59
C MET A 7 8.84 17.16 10.14
N LEU A 8 9.26 18.20 9.41
CA LEU A 8 8.95 18.32 7.98
C LEU A 8 9.62 17.22 7.16
N VAL A 9 10.89 16.92 7.42
CA VAL A 9 11.61 15.82 6.75
C VAL A 9 10.94 14.47 7.01
N ILE A 10 10.52 14.22 8.24
CA ILE A 10 9.90 12.95 8.62
C ILE A 10 8.49 12.82 8.05
N ARG A 11 7.73 13.92 7.97
CA ARG A 11 6.46 13.96 7.22
C ARG A 11 6.70 13.56 5.77
N ASP A 12 7.68 14.15 5.10
CA ASP A 12 7.93 13.86 3.69
C ASP A 12 8.40 12.41 3.48
N GLN A 13 9.16 11.84 4.42
CA GLN A 13 9.50 10.41 4.44
C GLN A 13 8.25 9.54 4.63
N ALA A 14 7.37 9.86 5.57
CA ALA A 14 6.10 9.16 5.77
C ALA A 14 5.22 9.22 4.51
N LEU A 15 5.20 10.33 3.78
CA LEU A 15 4.46 10.46 2.52
C LEU A 15 5.07 9.66 1.38
N LYS A 16 6.40 9.58 1.30
CA LYS A 16 7.08 8.67 0.36
C LYS A 16 6.69 7.22 0.65
N LYS A 17 6.68 6.81 1.92
CA LYS A 17 6.30 5.46 2.34
C LYS A 17 4.80 5.18 2.16
N LYS A 18 3.92 6.17 2.34
CA LYS A 18 2.49 6.07 2.00
C LYS A 18 2.32 5.75 0.52
N ARG A 19 2.99 6.49 -0.37
CA ARG A 19 2.97 6.23 -1.83
C ARG A 19 3.52 4.85 -2.18
N GLU A 20 4.60 4.44 -1.54
CA GLU A 20 5.19 3.11 -1.74
C GLU A 20 4.20 1.99 -1.33
N LYS A 21 3.57 2.10 -0.16
CA LYS A 21 2.51 1.19 0.29
C LYS A 21 1.35 1.12 -0.71
N TRP A 22 0.91 2.27 -1.24
CA TRP A 22 -0.14 2.31 -2.26
C TRP A 22 0.28 1.59 -3.55
N ARG A 23 1.50 1.82 -4.04
CA ARG A 23 2.03 1.13 -5.24
C ARG A 23 2.04 -0.39 -5.06
N TRP A 24 2.54 -0.88 -3.92
CA TRP A 24 2.54 -2.32 -3.63
C TRP A 24 1.13 -2.88 -3.43
N GLY A 25 0.20 -2.08 -2.89
CA GLY A 25 -1.21 -2.44 -2.79
C GLY A 25 -1.85 -2.63 -4.17
N TRP A 26 -1.62 -1.71 -5.12
CA TRP A 26 -2.07 -1.86 -6.50
C TRP A 26 -1.45 -3.05 -7.21
N ALA A 27 -0.15 -3.30 -7.00
CA ALA A 27 0.52 -4.48 -7.53
C ALA A 27 -0.10 -5.79 -6.99
N MET A 28 -0.46 -5.83 -5.71
CA MET A 28 -1.11 -7.00 -5.11
C MET A 28 -2.48 -7.26 -5.73
N VAL A 29 -3.30 -6.20 -5.90
CA VAL A 29 -4.61 -6.30 -6.57
C VAL A 29 -4.44 -6.79 -8.00
N ALA A 30 -3.46 -6.27 -8.75
CA ALA A 30 -3.19 -6.74 -10.11
C ALA A 30 -2.82 -8.23 -10.16
N CYS A 31 -1.95 -8.71 -9.26
CA CYS A 31 -1.60 -10.13 -9.18
C CYS A 31 -2.81 -11.01 -8.89
N ILE A 32 -3.69 -10.61 -7.97
CA ILE A 32 -4.90 -11.37 -7.63
C ILE A 32 -5.87 -11.38 -8.82
N SER A 33 -6.08 -10.25 -9.48
CA SER A 33 -6.96 -10.16 -10.65
C SER A 33 -6.47 -11.01 -11.82
N ILE A 34 -5.16 -11.00 -12.10
CA ILE A 34 -4.56 -11.86 -13.14
C ILE A 34 -4.67 -13.33 -12.77
N GLY A 35 -4.43 -13.68 -11.50
CA GLY A 35 -4.61 -15.03 -10.98
C GLY A 35 -6.05 -15.53 -11.13
N ALA A 36 -7.03 -14.71 -10.76
CA ALA A 36 -8.45 -15.06 -10.89
C ALA A 36 -8.90 -15.20 -12.35
N LEU A 37 -8.47 -14.29 -13.23
CA LEU A 37 -8.77 -14.35 -14.67
C LEU A 37 -8.16 -15.57 -15.34
N SER A 38 -6.90 -15.90 -15.02
CA SER A 38 -6.23 -17.08 -15.57
C SER A 38 -6.88 -18.38 -15.09
N LEU A 39 -7.34 -18.44 -13.84
CA LEU A 39 -8.11 -19.57 -13.32
C LEU A 39 -9.45 -19.73 -14.05
N TRP A 40 -10.16 -18.63 -14.28
CA TRP A 40 -11.41 -18.63 -15.04
C TRP A 40 -11.23 -19.18 -16.46
N VAL A 41 -10.20 -18.69 -17.17
CA VAL A 41 -9.87 -19.18 -18.53
C VAL A 41 -9.51 -20.67 -18.51
N ALA A 42 -8.77 -21.15 -17.50
CA ALA A 42 -8.44 -22.56 -17.37
C ALA A 42 -9.68 -23.44 -17.14
N ILE A 43 -10.66 -22.96 -16.36
CA ILE A 43 -11.93 -23.66 -16.10
C ILE A 43 -12.78 -23.72 -17.39
N GLU A 44 -12.92 -22.61 -18.10
CA GLU A 44 -13.64 -22.55 -19.39
C GLU A 44 -13.02 -23.50 -20.42
N GLN A 45 -11.70 -23.59 -20.48
CA GLN A 45 -11.03 -24.54 -21.36
C GLN A 45 -11.30 -25.99 -20.96
N MET A 46 -11.35 -26.32 -19.65
CA MET A 46 -11.51 -27.69 -19.17
C MET A 46 -12.95 -28.21 -19.21
N PHE A 47 -13.94 -27.32 -19.05
CA PHE A 47 -15.35 -27.70 -18.86
C PHE A 47 -16.32 -27.02 -19.85
N GLY A 48 -15.83 -26.14 -20.72
CA GLY A 48 -16.64 -25.47 -21.72
C GLY A 48 -17.14 -26.43 -22.80
N ALA A 49 -18.41 -26.28 -23.20
CA ALA A 49 -19.12 -27.16 -24.14
C ALA A 49 -18.46 -27.28 -25.54
N VAL A 50 -17.54 -26.39 -25.89
CA VAL A 50 -16.81 -26.38 -27.18
C VAL A 50 -15.58 -27.32 -27.14
N ALA A 51 -15.09 -27.71 -25.96
CA ALA A 51 -13.88 -28.51 -25.83
C ALA A 51 -14.07 -29.99 -26.14
N ALA A 52 -15.30 -30.54 -26.12
CA ALA A 52 -15.53 -31.97 -26.34
C ALA A 52 -15.14 -32.49 -27.74
N ILE A 53 -14.90 -31.61 -28.71
CA ILE A 53 -14.54 -31.97 -30.09
C ILE A 53 -13.05 -31.71 -30.39
N GLU A 54 -12.38 -30.79 -29.68
CA GLU A 54 -10.97 -30.39 -29.94
C GLU A 54 -9.98 -30.76 -28.82
N SER A 55 -10.45 -31.23 -27.66
CA SER A 55 -9.62 -31.53 -26.48
C SER A 55 -8.70 -32.75 -26.64
N ALA A 56 -8.83 -33.53 -27.73
CA ALA A 56 -7.92 -34.64 -28.01
C ALA A 56 -6.57 -34.18 -28.62
N LEU A 57 -6.45 -32.93 -29.07
CA LEU A 57 -5.30 -32.48 -29.88
C LEU A 57 -4.60 -31.19 -29.42
N THR A 58 -5.02 -30.51 -28.35
CA THR A 58 -4.44 -29.21 -27.98
C THR A 58 -3.81 -29.16 -26.57
N PRO A 59 -2.51 -28.83 -26.44
CA PRO A 59 -1.81 -28.70 -25.15
C PRO A 59 -2.06 -27.32 -24.49
N PHE A 60 -3.20 -26.68 -24.76
CA PHE A 60 -3.40 -25.25 -24.52
C PHE A 60 -3.71 -24.85 -23.07
N TYR A 61 -3.85 -25.82 -22.15
CA TYR A 61 -4.10 -25.60 -20.72
C TYR A 61 -2.84 -25.16 -19.94
N GLY A 62 -1.67 -25.60 -20.39
CA GLY A 62 -0.40 -25.35 -19.71
C GLY A 62 -0.08 -23.86 -19.51
N PRO A 63 -0.22 -23.01 -20.55
CA PRO A 63 0.07 -21.58 -20.44
C PRO A 63 -0.81 -20.82 -19.44
N ALA A 64 -2.13 -21.07 -19.43
CA ALA A 64 -3.05 -20.38 -18.51
C ALA A 64 -2.78 -20.73 -17.05
N LEU A 65 -2.57 -22.02 -16.76
CA LEU A 65 -2.18 -22.49 -15.42
C LEU A 65 -0.81 -21.96 -15.00
N ALA A 66 0.17 -21.94 -15.91
CA ALA A 66 1.49 -21.38 -15.64
C ALA A 66 1.43 -19.88 -15.30
N VAL A 67 0.62 -19.11 -16.02
CA VAL A 67 0.37 -17.68 -15.72
C VAL A 67 -0.32 -17.51 -14.36
N GLY A 68 -1.30 -18.36 -14.04
CA GLY A 68 -1.97 -18.30 -12.73
C GLY A 68 -1.03 -18.62 -11.56
N ILE A 69 -0.19 -19.65 -11.69
CA ILE A 69 0.80 -20.04 -10.67
C ILE A 69 1.86 -18.95 -10.50
N THR A 70 2.37 -18.39 -11.61
CA THR A 70 3.38 -17.31 -11.56
C THR A 70 2.81 -16.01 -11.00
N ALA A 71 1.58 -15.64 -11.35
CA ALA A 71 0.89 -14.48 -10.76
C ALA A 71 0.67 -14.64 -9.26
N SER A 72 0.32 -15.85 -8.81
CA SER A 72 0.11 -16.17 -7.39
C SER A 72 1.41 -16.12 -6.58
N SER A 73 2.50 -16.68 -7.11
CA SER A 73 3.82 -16.64 -6.46
C SER A 73 4.42 -15.24 -6.44
N ALA A 74 4.26 -14.46 -7.52
CA ALA A 74 4.58 -13.04 -7.54
C ALA A 74 3.75 -12.25 -6.52
N GLY A 75 2.47 -12.60 -6.33
CA GLY A 75 1.59 -12.03 -5.33
C GLY A 75 2.10 -12.20 -3.90
N LEU A 76 2.68 -13.36 -3.57
CA LEU A 76 3.31 -13.60 -2.26
C LEU A 76 4.50 -12.66 -2.02
N ILE A 77 5.36 -12.49 -3.04
CA ILE A 77 6.50 -11.57 -2.96
C ILE A 77 5.99 -10.14 -2.74
N VAL A 78 5.05 -9.68 -3.56
CA VAL A 78 4.43 -8.35 -3.42
C VAL A 78 3.79 -8.14 -2.04
N ALA A 79 3.15 -9.16 -1.48
CA ALA A 79 2.56 -9.08 -0.14
C ALA A 79 3.61 -8.85 0.96
N THR A 80 4.80 -9.47 0.84
CA THR A 80 5.90 -9.20 1.79
C THR A 80 6.41 -7.77 1.70
N TRP A 81 6.59 -7.23 0.49
CA TRP A 81 6.98 -5.83 0.27
C TRP A 81 5.92 -4.85 0.74
N TYR A 82 4.65 -5.15 0.49
CA TYR A 82 3.52 -4.38 1.01
C TYR A 82 3.52 -4.34 2.54
N LYS A 83 3.68 -5.49 3.19
CA LYS A 83 3.72 -5.58 4.66
C LYS A 83 4.89 -4.76 5.22
N LYS A 84 6.08 -4.90 4.65
CA LYS A 84 7.25 -4.12 5.05
C LYS A 84 7.04 -2.61 4.90
N ALA A 85 6.51 -2.17 3.76
CA ALA A 85 6.21 -0.76 3.51
C ALA A 85 5.12 -0.22 4.46
N LYS A 86 4.13 -1.05 4.79
CA LYS A 86 3.09 -0.74 5.78
C LYS A 86 3.67 -0.59 7.18
N ASP A 87 4.48 -1.54 7.63
CA ASP A 87 5.07 -1.53 8.96
C ASP A 87 6.02 -0.32 9.15
N GLU A 88 6.83 0.01 8.14
CA GLU A 88 7.68 1.21 8.16
C GLU A 88 6.86 2.50 8.22
N TYR A 89 5.78 2.59 7.45
CA TYR A 89 4.87 3.74 7.47
C TYR A 89 4.17 3.88 8.83
N ASP A 90 3.65 2.79 9.38
CA ASP A 90 2.95 2.80 10.66
C ASP A 90 3.93 3.15 11.79
N ARG A 91 5.18 2.67 11.76
CA ARG A 91 6.24 3.08 12.70
C ARG A 91 6.55 4.58 12.63
N LEU A 92 6.71 5.13 11.43
CA LEU A 92 6.94 6.57 11.23
C LEU A 92 5.76 7.41 11.72
N ARG A 93 4.54 6.96 11.43
CA ARG A 93 3.31 7.62 11.87
C ARG A 93 3.20 7.64 13.39
N LEU A 94 3.43 6.51 14.06
CA LEU A 94 3.42 6.41 15.52
C LEU A 94 4.50 7.31 16.16
N TRP A 95 5.69 7.32 15.57
CA TRP A 95 6.77 8.22 16.02
C TRP A 95 6.39 9.70 15.88
N MET A 96 5.77 10.08 14.76
CA MET A 96 5.27 11.45 14.56
C MET A 96 4.19 11.78 15.59
N MET A 97 3.22 10.89 15.84
CA MET A 97 2.19 11.10 16.85
C MET A 97 2.79 11.35 18.25
N ALA A 98 3.75 10.53 18.67
CA ALA A 98 4.42 10.69 19.97
C ALA A 98 5.16 12.03 20.08
N ARG A 99 5.79 12.49 18.99
CA ARG A 99 6.62 13.71 18.99
C ARG A 99 5.82 15.00 18.76
N VAL A 100 4.68 14.90 18.08
CA VAL A 100 3.72 15.99 17.90
C VAL A 100 3.16 16.49 19.23
N GLY A 101 3.12 15.63 20.26
CA GLY A 101 2.72 16.04 21.61
C GLY A 101 3.74 16.93 22.33
N ALA A 102 5.03 16.86 21.99
CA ALA A 102 6.11 17.39 22.82
C ALA A 102 6.92 18.53 22.20
N ARG A 103 7.18 18.54 20.88
CA ARG A 103 8.11 19.50 20.24
C ARG A 103 7.79 19.74 18.76
N VAL A 104 6.66 20.36 18.46
CA VAL A 104 6.27 20.70 17.07
C VAL A 104 6.85 22.02 16.60
N CYS A 105 6.95 22.97 17.53
CA CYS A 105 7.46 24.30 17.24
C CYS A 105 8.43 24.75 18.33
N GLU A 106 9.34 25.64 17.95
CA GLU A 106 10.28 26.33 18.85
C GLU A 106 9.73 27.69 19.27
N CYS A 107 8.45 27.74 19.64
CA CYS A 107 7.78 29.00 19.95
C CYS A 107 7.97 29.34 21.42
N ALA A 108 8.65 30.45 21.70
CA ALA A 108 8.74 31.03 23.03
C ALA A 108 7.45 31.85 23.31
N GLY A 109 6.37 31.20 23.75
CA GLY A 109 5.16 31.93 24.17
C GLY A 109 3.90 31.07 24.30
N SER A 110 3.09 31.39 25.31
CA SER A 110 1.76 30.82 25.56
C SER A 110 0.75 31.35 24.53
N GLY A 111 0.68 30.70 23.37
CA GLY A 111 -0.29 31.07 22.32
C GLY A 111 0.01 30.54 20.91
N CYS A 112 0.95 29.62 20.72
CA CYS A 112 1.24 29.09 19.38
C CYS A 112 0.23 28.01 18.96
N ASN A 113 -0.49 28.29 17.87
CA ASN A 113 -1.36 27.35 17.15
C ASN A 113 -0.63 26.51 16.08
N CYS A 114 0.69 26.63 16.00
CA CYS A 114 1.52 25.99 14.98
C CYS A 114 1.43 24.45 15.01
N ARG A 115 1.10 23.87 16.17
CA ARG A 115 0.78 22.44 16.31
C ARG A 115 -0.54 22.08 15.62
N GLU A 116 -1.60 22.85 15.89
CA GLU A 116 -2.92 22.61 15.30
C GLU A 116 -2.92 22.84 13.80
N GLU A 117 -2.24 23.88 13.32
CA GLU A 117 -2.05 24.13 11.90
C GLU A 117 -1.27 23.00 11.21
N PHE A 118 -0.22 22.47 11.84
CA PHE A 118 0.52 21.33 11.30
C PHE A 118 -0.34 20.05 11.25
N LEU A 119 -1.11 19.80 12.31
CA LEU A 119 -2.04 18.68 12.38
C LEU A 119 -3.15 18.80 11.33
N LYS A 120 -3.70 20.00 11.15
CA LYS A 120 -4.70 20.32 10.13
C LYS A 120 -4.14 20.16 8.73
N GLU A 121 -2.93 20.66 8.46
CA GLU A 121 -2.26 20.48 7.17
C GLU A 121 -2.00 19.00 6.87
N CYS A 122 -1.50 18.24 7.85
CA CYS A 122 -1.28 16.80 7.70
C CYS A 122 -2.56 16.03 7.41
N LYS A 123 -3.68 16.39 8.03
CA LYS A 123 -4.97 15.74 7.81
C LYS A 123 -5.60 16.16 6.48
N GLU A 124 -5.68 17.46 6.19
CA GLU A 124 -6.40 17.99 5.04
C GLU A 124 -5.64 17.80 3.72
N LYS A 125 -4.33 18.11 3.68
CA LYS A 125 -3.55 17.99 2.43
C LYS A 125 -3.04 16.59 2.16
N TYR A 126 -2.73 15.85 3.23
CA TYR A 126 -1.99 14.59 3.10
C TYR A 126 -2.76 13.36 3.58
N ASP A 127 -3.96 13.55 4.13
CA ASP A 127 -4.78 12.48 4.71
C ASP A 127 -3.96 11.64 5.71
N LEU A 128 -3.15 12.34 6.51
CA LEU A 128 -2.28 11.79 7.53
C LEU A 128 -2.87 12.17 8.89
N ASN A 129 -3.71 11.29 9.43
CA ASN A 129 -4.35 11.55 10.72
C ASN A 129 -3.37 11.29 11.87
N LEU A 130 -2.92 12.38 12.51
CA LEU A 130 -2.01 12.43 13.66
C LEU A 130 -2.72 12.87 14.96
N TYR A 131 -4.05 13.00 14.97
CA TYR A 131 -4.79 13.66 16.05
C TYR A 131 -4.86 12.89 17.37
N TYR A 132 -4.42 11.64 17.45
CA TYR A 132 -4.56 10.83 18.67
C TYR A 132 -3.41 9.85 18.87
N TYR A 133 -2.84 9.92 20.07
CA TYR A 133 -2.21 8.80 20.78
C TYR A 133 -2.85 8.81 22.17
N LYS A 134 -3.47 7.70 22.58
CA LYS A 134 -3.99 7.54 23.95
C LYS A 134 -2.86 7.07 24.85
#